data_AF-A0A670XYS0-F1
#
_entry.id   AF-A0A670XYS0-F1
#
_cell.length_a   1.000
_cell.length_b   1.000
_cell.length_c   1.000
_cell.angle_alpha   90.00
_cell.angle_beta   90.00
_cell.angle_gamma   90.00
#
_symmetry.space_group_name_H-M   'P 1'
#
loop_
_entity.id
_entity.type
_entity.pdbx_description
1 polymer ?
#
loop_
_entity_poly.entity_id
_entity_poly.type
_entity_poly.pdbx_seq_one_letter_code
_entity_poly.pdbx_strand_id
1 'polypeptide(L)'
;MKLLPMRQKKAHIMEIQLNGGSVAEKVDWAREKLEKLVSVHSVFSQSEMIDVIGVTKGHGMKGVTSRWHTKKLPRKTHKGLRKVACIGAWHPARVGYSIARAGQKGYHHRTELNKKVYRIGRGIHVEDGKVVRNNASTNYDPTEKSITPLGGFPQYGEVNNDFVMVKGCVLGTRKRVLTLRKSLLVHTSRKALEAVELKFIDTTSKFGHGCFQTAQEKRAFMGPQKKHLLKGKPETSEEL
;
A
#
# COMPACT_ATOMS: atom_id res chain seq x y z
N MET A 1 -3.84 23.16 3.44
CA MET A 1 -2.54 22.51 3.14
C MET A 1 -2.77 21.06 2.75
N LYS A 2 -1.82 20.42 2.07
CA LYS A 2 -1.99 19.08 1.50
C LYS A 2 -1.08 18.09 2.21
N LEU A 3 -1.68 17.11 2.89
CA LEU A 3 -0.94 16.12 3.69
C LEU A 3 -0.27 15.04 2.82
N LEU A 4 -0.84 14.71 1.66
CA LEU A 4 -0.35 13.63 0.79
C LEU A 4 0.35 14.15 -0.48
N PRO A 5 1.40 13.48 -0.98
CA PRO A 5 2.10 13.87 -2.22
C PRO A 5 1.33 13.47 -3.51
N MET A 6 0.01 13.69 -3.59
CA MET A 6 -0.85 13.28 -4.71
C MET A 6 -1.48 14.45 -5.46
N ARG A 7 -1.46 14.56 -6.79
CA ARG A 7 -1.99 15.75 -7.51
C ARG A 7 -3.41 16.19 -7.08
N GLN A 8 -4.28 15.25 -6.72
CA GLN A 8 -5.65 15.51 -6.27
C GLN A 8 -5.69 16.39 -5.00
N LYS A 9 -6.60 17.38 -5.00
CA LYS A 9 -6.89 18.23 -3.83
C LYS A 9 -8.24 17.88 -3.16
N LYS A 10 -9.18 17.32 -3.92
CA LYS A 10 -10.51 16.92 -3.43
C LYS A 10 -10.38 15.78 -2.42
N ALA A 11 -11.04 15.92 -1.26
CA ALA A 11 -11.08 14.89 -0.23
C ALA A 11 -11.94 13.68 -0.65
N HIS A 12 -11.66 12.52 -0.05
CA HIS A 12 -12.52 11.35 -0.13
C HIS A 12 -13.46 11.35 1.07
N ILE A 13 -14.76 11.27 0.82
CA ILE A 13 -15.80 11.23 1.85
C ILE A 13 -16.26 9.79 1.98
N MET A 14 -16.46 9.33 3.21
CA MET A 14 -17.02 8.02 3.51
C MET A 14 -17.82 8.07 4.81
N GLU A 15 -18.75 7.14 4.94
CA GLU A 15 -19.48 6.90 6.18
C GLU A 15 -18.86 5.74 6.94
N ILE A 16 -18.77 5.88 8.27
CA ILE A 16 -18.21 4.86 9.15
C ILE A 16 -19.26 4.56 10.22
N GLN A 17 -19.66 3.30 10.32
CA GLN A 17 -20.64 2.85 11.32
C GLN A 17 -20.01 2.86 12.73
N LEU A 18 -20.72 3.45 13.69
CA LEU A 18 -20.38 3.39 15.11
C LEU A 18 -21.03 2.15 15.77
N ASN A 19 -20.18 1.30 16.33
CA ASN A 19 -20.57 0.06 17.02
C ASN A 19 -20.30 0.15 18.53
N GLY A 20 -21.07 -0.59 19.32
CA GLY A 20 -21.05 -0.54 20.80
C GLY A 20 -21.96 0.55 21.38
N GLY A 21 -22.46 0.34 22.59
CA GLY A 21 -23.31 1.31 23.32
C GLY A 21 -24.73 1.47 22.78
N SER A 22 -25.51 2.30 23.47
CA SER A 22 -26.88 2.67 23.09
C SER A 22 -26.91 3.68 21.93
N VAL A 23 -28.07 3.90 21.30
CA VAL A 23 -28.20 4.88 20.21
C VAL A 23 -27.90 6.31 20.69
N ALA A 24 -28.35 6.67 21.90
CA ALA A 24 -28.09 7.98 22.49
C ALA A 24 -26.58 8.21 22.68
N GLU A 25 -25.87 7.25 23.29
CA GLU A 25 -24.42 7.30 23.48
C GLU A 25 -23.66 7.47 22.16
N LYS A 26 -24.09 6.77 21.09
CA LYS A 26 -23.46 6.91 19.77
C LYS A 26 -23.63 8.31 19.20
N VAL A 27 -24.81 8.92 19.37
CA VAL A 27 -25.10 10.27 18.90
C VAL A 27 -24.27 11.29 19.67
N ASP A 28 -24.18 11.16 20.99
CA ASP A 28 -23.36 12.03 21.83
C ASP A 28 -21.87 11.93 21.47
N TRP A 29 -21.36 10.70 21.28
CA TRP A 29 -19.99 10.49 20.82
C TRP A 29 -19.73 11.09 19.43
N ALA A 30 -20.65 10.91 18.49
CA ALA A 30 -20.54 11.47 17.15
C ALA A 30 -20.51 13.00 17.19
N ARG A 31 -21.35 13.62 18.04
CA ARG A 31 -21.37 15.06 18.27
C ARG A 31 -20.06 15.54 18.88
N GLU A 32 -19.50 14.81 19.84
CA GLU A 32 -18.23 15.14 20.49
C GLU A 32 -17.05 15.09 19.50
N LYS A 33 -17.07 14.17 18.53
CA LYS A 33 -16.02 14.01 17.51
C LYS A 33 -16.26 14.82 16.24
N LEU A 34 -17.38 15.52 16.12
CA LEU A 34 -17.65 16.40 14.99
C LEU A 34 -16.56 17.47 14.87
N GLU A 35 -16.09 17.71 13.65
CA GLU A 35 -14.98 18.63 13.33
C GLU A 35 -13.61 18.30 13.97
N LYS A 36 -13.48 17.16 14.67
CA LYS A 36 -12.21 16.70 15.24
C LYS A 36 -11.53 15.67 14.35
N LEU A 37 -10.21 15.61 14.45
CA LEU A 37 -9.39 14.62 13.76
C LEU A 37 -9.45 13.27 14.50
N VAL A 38 -9.75 12.20 13.77
CA VAL A 38 -9.68 10.82 14.28
C VAL A 38 -8.43 10.15 13.73
N SER A 39 -7.51 9.74 14.62
CA SER A 39 -6.28 9.06 14.22
C SER A 39 -6.51 7.58 13.92
N VAL A 40 -5.69 7.01 13.04
CA VAL A 40 -5.70 5.57 12.76
C VAL A 40 -5.37 4.73 14.01
N HIS A 41 -4.56 5.28 14.93
CA HIS A 41 -4.16 4.63 16.18
C HIS A 41 -5.34 4.42 17.14
N SER A 42 -6.39 5.23 17.07
CA SER A 42 -7.59 5.06 17.92
C SER A 42 -8.61 4.09 17.33
N VAL A 43 -8.46 3.72 16.05
CA VAL A 43 -9.39 2.82 15.35
C VAL A 43 -8.84 1.40 15.31
N PHE A 44 -7.56 1.27 14.98
CA PHE A 44 -6.87 0.01 14.76
C PHE A 44 -5.73 -0.19 15.76
N SER A 45 -5.42 -1.45 16.05
CA SER A 45 -4.36 -1.87 16.96
C SER A 45 -3.29 -2.69 16.24
N GLN A 46 -2.06 -2.65 16.76
CA GLN A 46 -0.98 -3.47 16.23
C GLN A 46 -1.29 -4.96 16.43
N SER A 47 -0.91 -5.78 15.47
CA SER A 47 -1.17 -7.23 15.47
C SER A 47 -2.65 -7.61 15.37
N GLU A 48 -3.57 -6.71 15.04
CA GLU A 48 -4.94 -7.13 14.72
C GLU A 48 -5.07 -7.59 13.26
N MET A 49 -6.17 -8.29 12.96
CA MET A 49 -6.55 -8.68 11.61
C MET A 49 -7.63 -7.73 11.09
N ILE A 50 -7.39 -7.17 9.91
CA ILE A 50 -8.28 -6.23 9.24
C ILE A 50 -8.67 -6.75 7.85
N ASP A 51 -9.72 -6.17 7.29
CA ASP A 51 -10.11 -6.38 5.90
C ASP A 51 -9.73 -5.14 5.08
N VAL A 52 -9.25 -5.37 3.87
CA VAL A 52 -8.92 -4.28 2.93
C VAL A 52 -9.89 -4.31 1.76
N ILE A 53 -10.58 -3.19 1.57
CA ILE A 53 -11.59 -3.00 0.53
C ILE A 53 -11.08 -1.95 -0.45
N GLY A 54 -11.28 -2.22 -1.74
CA GLY A 54 -11.05 -1.21 -2.76
C GLY A 54 -11.13 -1.77 -4.17
N VAL A 55 -10.54 -1.04 -5.11
CA VAL A 55 -10.57 -1.39 -6.52
C VAL A 55 -9.23 -2.00 -6.95
N THR A 56 -9.25 -3.11 -7.67
CA THR A 56 -8.04 -3.77 -8.19
C THR A 56 -7.36 -3.00 -9.33
N LYS A 57 -6.10 -3.30 -9.62
CA LYS A 57 -5.38 -2.70 -10.77
C LYS A 57 -6.13 -3.01 -12.08
N GLY A 58 -6.33 -1.98 -12.90
CA GLY A 58 -6.96 -2.14 -14.22
C GLY A 58 -5.98 -2.72 -15.24
N HIS A 59 -6.48 -3.61 -16.10
CA HIS A 59 -5.73 -4.15 -17.24
C HIS A 59 -6.44 -3.92 -18.58
N GLY A 60 -7.63 -3.29 -18.58
CA GLY A 60 -8.41 -2.99 -19.79
C GLY A 60 -9.01 -4.23 -20.44
N MET A 61 -9.29 -4.14 -21.75
CA MET A 61 -9.81 -5.25 -22.55
C MET A 61 -8.75 -6.36 -22.69
N LYS A 62 -9.10 -7.60 -22.31
CA LYS A 62 -8.24 -8.78 -22.43
C LYS A 62 -8.96 -9.96 -23.04
N GLY A 63 -8.22 -10.74 -23.83
CA GLY A 63 -8.67 -12.02 -24.36
C GLY A 63 -8.82 -13.11 -23.28
N VAL A 64 -9.51 -14.19 -23.63
CA VAL A 64 -9.86 -15.31 -22.72
C VAL A 64 -8.67 -15.92 -22.01
N THR A 65 -7.53 -16.10 -22.70
CA THR A 65 -6.32 -16.67 -22.10
C THR A 65 -5.76 -15.81 -20.98
N SER A 66 -5.86 -14.47 -21.06
CA SER A 66 -5.37 -13.60 -19.98
C SER A 66 -6.44 -13.39 -18.91
N ARG A 67 -7.70 -13.22 -19.31
CA ARG A 67 -8.81 -12.91 -18.38
C ARG A 67 -9.22 -14.11 -17.53
N TRP A 68 -9.31 -15.29 -18.14
CA TRP A 68 -9.83 -16.52 -17.55
C TRP A 68 -8.79 -17.65 -17.49
N HIS A 69 -7.54 -17.37 -17.89
CA HIS A 69 -6.44 -18.35 -17.80
C HIS A 69 -6.67 -19.66 -18.58
N THR A 70 -7.46 -19.61 -19.66
CA THR A 70 -7.71 -20.79 -20.52
C THR A 70 -6.43 -21.26 -21.22
N LYS A 71 -6.29 -22.58 -21.42
CA LYS A 71 -5.17 -23.15 -22.19
C LYS A 71 -5.15 -22.59 -23.62
N LYS A 72 -3.95 -22.27 -24.12
CA LYS A 72 -3.76 -21.87 -25.52
C LYS A 72 -3.95 -23.07 -26.45
N LEU A 73 -4.46 -22.83 -27.64
CA LEU A 73 -4.57 -23.84 -28.69
C LEU A 73 -3.19 -24.14 -29.31
N PRO A 74 -3.05 -25.27 -30.04
CA PRO A 74 -1.81 -25.63 -30.74
C PRO A 74 -1.30 -24.53 -31.67
N ARG A 75 0.02 -24.53 -31.91
CA ARG A 75 0.69 -23.52 -32.75
C ARG A 75 0.13 -23.43 -34.17
N LYS A 76 -0.31 -24.56 -34.74
CA LYS A 76 -0.83 -24.68 -36.12
C LYS A 76 -2.32 -24.34 -36.26
N THR A 77 -2.99 -23.86 -35.21
CA THR A 77 -4.41 -23.51 -35.28
C THR A 77 -4.62 -22.30 -36.20
N HIS A 78 -5.42 -22.49 -37.25
CA HIS A 78 -5.81 -21.42 -38.17
C HIS A 78 -6.69 -20.38 -37.46
N LYS A 79 -6.52 -19.10 -37.83
CA LYS A 79 -7.23 -17.93 -37.25
C LYS A 79 -7.03 -17.79 -35.73
N GLY A 80 -5.80 -17.97 -35.27
CA GLY A 80 -5.36 -17.61 -33.92
C GLY A 80 -5.56 -18.69 -32.84
N LEU A 81 -4.64 -18.69 -31.88
CA LEU A 81 -4.51 -19.73 -30.86
C LEU A 81 -4.93 -19.31 -29.43
N ARG A 82 -5.18 -18.00 -29.20
CA ARG A 82 -5.51 -17.43 -27.87
C ARG A 82 -7.02 -17.26 -27.70
N LYS A 83 -7.76 -18.33 -27.95
CA LYS A 83 -9.24 -18.38 -27.94
C LYS A 83 -9.73 -19.65 -27.25
N VAL A 84 -11.00 -19.66 -26.86
CA VAL A 84 -11.72 -20.89 -26.52
C VAL A 84 -12.18 -21.52 -27.82
N ALA A 85 -11.99 -22.83 -27.99
CA ALA A 85 -12.35 -23.53 -29.23
C ALA A 85 -13.87 -23.72 -29.37
N CYS A 86 -14.49 -24.46 -28.45
CA CYS A 86 -15.93 -24.68 -28.42
C CYS A 86 -16.59 -23.77 -27.36
N ILE A 87 -17.64 -23.04 -27.74
CA ILE A 87 -18.36 -22.07 -26.88
C ILE A 87 -19.75 -22.55 -26.46
N GLY A 88 -20.04 -23.84 -26.58
CA GLY A 88 -21.31 -24.45 -26.21
C GLY A 88 -21.66 -25.64 -27.11
N ALA A 89 -22.55 -26.50 -26.62
CA ALA A 89 -23.20 -27.52 -27.44
C ALA A 89 -24.23 -26.88 -28.39
N TRP A 90 -24.83 -27.69 -29.27
CA TRP A 90 -25.90 -27.21 -30.17
C TRP A 90 -27.14 -26.81 -29.36
N HIS A 91 -27.59 -27.66 -28.44
CA HIS A 91 -28.70 -27.39 -27.55
C HIS A 91 -28.18 -27.33 -26.11
N PRO A 92 -28.43 -26.25 -25.34
CA PRO A 92 -29.24 -25.07 -25.69
C PRO A 92 -28.60 -24.18 -26.78
N ALA A 93 -29.42 -23.66 -27.70
CA ALA A 93 -29.00 -22.82 -28.83
C ALA A 93 -28.65 -21.37 -28.42
N ARG A 94 -27.86 -21.22 -27.35
CA ARG A 94 -27.39 -19.94 -26.82
C ARG A 94 -26.05 -20.11 -26.11
N VAL A 95 -25.22 -19.07 -26.15
CA VAL A 95 -23.95 -19.06 -25.41
C VAL A 95 -24.24 -18.85 -23.92
N GLY A 96 -23.78 -19.78 -23.07
CA GLY A 96 -23.93 -19.69 -21.62
C GLY A 96 -23.07 -18.61 -20.99
N TYR A 97 -23.55 -18.01 -19.89
CA TYR A 97 -22.83 -16.97 -19.14
C TYR A 97 -21.56 -17.49 -18.43
N SER A 98 -21.53 -18.78 -18.11
CA SER A 98 -20.40 -19.45 -17.46
C SER A 98 -19.18 -19.59 -18.38
N ILE A 99 -19.35 -19.36 -19.68
CA ILE A 99 -18.32 -19.58 -20.69
C ILE A 99 -17.34 -18.41 -20.70
N ALA A 100 -16.05 -18.74 -20.71
CA ALA A 100 -14.99 -17.75 -20.74
C ALA A 100 -15.05 -16.90 -22.03
N ARG A 101 -15.32 -15.60 -21.86
CA ARG A 101 -15.33 -14.61 -22.95
C ARG A 101 -14.29 -13.51 -22.71
N ALA A 102 -13.75 -12.96 -23.79
CA ALA A 102 -12.91 -11.76 -23.72
C ALA A 102 -13.70 -10.59 -23.12
N GLY A 103 -13.02 -9.64 -22.50
CA GLY A 103 -13.69 -8.54 -21.81
C GLY A 103 -12.76 -7.77 -20.88
N GLN A 104 -13.34 -6.90 -20.07
CA GLN A 104 -12.63 -6.16 -19.04
C GLN A 104 -11.92 -7.12 -18.06
N LYS A 105 -10.63 -6.84 -17.82
CA LYS A 105 -9.84 -7.49 -16.77
C LYS A 105 -9.34 -6.43 -15.78
N GLY A 106 -9.65 -6.63 -14.50
CA GLY A 106 -9.21 -5.74 -13.43
C GLY A 106 -10.05 -4.46 -13.35
N TYR A 107 -9.69 -3.57 -12.42
CA TYR A 107 -10.56 -2.46 -12.01
C TYR A 107 -11.90 -2.96 -11.45
N HIS A 108 -11.85 -4.06 -10.70
CA HIS A 108 -13.01 -4.63 -10.03
C HIS A 108 -12.95 -4.29 -8.54
N HIS A 109 -14.10 -4.05 -7.93
CA HIS A 109 -14.22 -3.93 -6.47
C HIS A 109 -13.95 -5.29 -5.80
N ARG A 110 -13.08 -5.32 -4.80
CA ARG A 110 -12.72 -6.54 -4.04
C ARG A 110 -12.53 -6.20 -2.57
N THR A 111 -12.83 -7.20 -1.76
CA THR A 111 -12.56 -7.22 -0.32
C THR A 111 -11.58 -8.35 -0.07
N GLU A 112 -10.38 -8.02 0.39
CA GLU A 112 -9.39 -8.99 0.85
C GLU A 112 -9.45 -9.09 2.37
N LEU A 113 -9.90 -10.24 2.86
CA LEU A 113 -10.03 -10.51 4.29
C LEU A 113 -8.68 -10.87 4.94
N ASN A 114 -8.63 -10.84 6.26
CA ASN A 114 -7.57 -11.46 7.06
C ASN A 114 -6.17 -10.88 6.80
N LYS A 115 -6.08 -9.56 6.70
CA LYS A 115 -4.81 -8.84 6.54
C LYS A 115 -4.29 -8.44 7.91
N LYS A 116 -3.17 -9.03 8.33
CA LYS A 116 -2.55 -8.75 9.63
C LYS A 116 -1.86 -7.38 9.61
N VAL A 117 -2.11 -6.55 10.60
CA VAL A 117 -1.38 -5.31 10.84
C VAL A 117 -0.07 -5.64 11.55
N TYR A 118 1.06 -5.34 10.94
CA TYR A 118 2.39 -5.55 11.52
C TYR A 118 2.84 -4.37 12.37
N ARG A 119 2.54 -3.15 11.92
CA ARG A 119 2.93 -1.92 12.62
C ARG A 119 1.96 -0.81 12.26
N ILE A 120 1.58 0.00 13.24
CA ILE A 120 0.97 1.31 13.01
C ILE A 120 2.04 2.32 13.38
N GLY A 121 2.64 2.93 12.37
CA GLY A 121 3.77 3.84 12.56
C GLY A 121 3.30 5.29 12.54
N ARG A 122 3.85 6.10 13.45
CA ARG A 122 3.62 7.54 13.45
C ARG A 122 4.30 8.20 12.26
N GLY A 123 3.69 9.27 11.76
CA GLY A 123 4.29 10.17 10.80
C GLY A 123 5.56 10.84 11.33
N ILE A 124 6.22 11.60 10.46
CA ILE A 124 7.31 12.47 10.87
C ILE A 124 6.70 13.57 11.75
N HIS A 125 7.08 13.60 13.01
CA HIS A 125 6.54 14.54 13.99
C HIS A 125 7.67 15.23 14.74
N VAL A 126 7.33 16.30 15.44
CA VAL A 126 8.25 17.04 16.30
C VAL A 126 7.97 16.63 17.73
N GLU A 127 8.98 16.13 18.41
CA GLU A 127 8.95 15.80 19.84
C GLU A 127 10.12 16.57 20.49
N ASP A 128 9.83 17.35 21.54
CA ASP A 128 10.82 18.19 22.23
C ASP A 128 11.66 19.10 21.31
N GLY A 129 11.02 19.67 20.28
CA GLY A 129 11.66 20.53 19.29
C GLY A 129 12.55 19.80 18.27
N LYS A 130 12.68 18.47 18.37
CA LYS A 130 13.44 17.63 17.43
C LYS A 130 12.51 16.91 16.46
N VAL A 131 12.89 16.89 15.19
CA VAL A 131 12.14 16.17 14.15
C VAL A 131 12.44 14.68 14.24
N VAL A 132 11.48 13.91 14.75
CA VAL A 132 11.57 12.46 14.91
C VAL A 132 11.23 11.77 13.58
N ARG A 133 12.20 11.04 13.03
CA ARG A 133 12.10 10.33 11.73
C ARG A 133 12.35 8.83 11.82
N ASN A 134 12.41 8.28 13.03
CA ASN A 134 12.78 6.89 13.32
C ASN A 134 11.61 5.89 13.16
N ASN A 135 10.60 6.17 12.33
CA ASN A 135 9.40 5.33 12.27
C ASN A 135 9.63 3.93 11.64
N ALA A 136 10.82 3.66 11.08
CA ALA A 136 11.26 2.34 10.65
C ALA A 136 12.40 1.74 11.49
N SER A 137 12.78 2.36 12.62
CA SER A 137 13.64 1.71 13.61
C SER A 137 12.87 0.60 14.33
N THR A 138 13.60 -0.34 14.94
CA THR A 138 13.01 -1.41 15.75
C THR A 138 13.82 -1.61 17.02
N ASN A 139 13.30 -2.38 17.98
CA ASN A 139 14.03 -2.70 19.22
C ASN A 139 15.38 -3.41 18.94
N TYR A 140 15.47 -4.16 17.84
CA TYR A 140 16.66 -4.92 17.46
C TYR A 140 17.57 -4.18 16.47
N ASP A 141 17.06 -3.13 15.83
CA ASP A 141 17.79 -2.30 14.87
C ASP A 141 17.60 -0.82 15.25
N PRO A 142 18.52 -0.27 16.06
CA PRO A 142 18.42 1.09 16.58
C PRO A 142 18.75 2.15 15.52
N THR A 143 19.04 1.76 14.27
CA THR A 143 19.34 2.71 13.19
C THR A 143 18.19 3.69 13.01
N GLU A 144 18.48 4.99 13.14
CA GLU A 144 17.50 6.05 12.91
C GLU A 144 17.17 6.18 11.43
N LYS A 145 16.10 5.49 11.01
CA LYS A 145 15.63 5.50 9.62
C LYS A 145 14.11 5.64 9.54
N SER A 146 13.68 6.33 8.48
CA SER A 146 12.27 6.47 8.15
C SER A 146 11.80 5.32 7.25
N ILE A 147 10.50 5.06 7.25
CA ILE A 147 9.86 4.05 6.39
C ILE A 147 10.01 4.36 4.89
N THR A 148 10.25 5.63 4.54
CA THR A 148 10.54 6.03 3.18
C THR A 148 11.91 5.48 2.75
N PRO A 149 11.98 4.62 1.71
CA PRO A 149 13.24 4.06 1.26
C PRO A 149 14.13 5.12 0.60
N LEU A 150 15.42 4.82 0.41
CA LEU A 150 16.33 5.71 -0.32
C LEU A 150 15.79 6.06 -1.72
N GLY A 151 15.61 7.35 -1.99
CA GLY A 151 15.03 7.85 -3.24
C GLY A 151 13.50 7.87 -3.28
N GLY A 152 12.83 7.53 -2.18
CA GLY A 152 11.37 7.54 -2.06
C GLY A 152 10.69 6.28 -2.60
N PHE A 153 9.40 6.12 -2.30
CA PHE A 153 8.61 5.04 -2.88
C PHE A 153 8.37 5.32 -4.38
N PRO A 154 8.77 4.41 -5.30
CA PRO A 154 8.69 4.70 -6.73
C PRO A 154 7.24 4.98 -7.16
N GLN A 155 7.03 6.05 -7.93
CA GLN A 155 5.72 6.54 -8.36
C GLN A 155 4.76 6.96 -7.22
N TYR A 156 5.19 6.95 -5.96
CA TYR A 156 4.43 7.47 -4.82
C TYR A 156 5.04 8.77 -4.28
N GLY A 157 6.29 8.70 -3.79
CA GLY A 157 6.97 9.79 -3.08
C GLY A 157 7.33 9.38 -1.65
N GLU A 158 7.34 10.34 -0.74
CA GLU A 158 7.65 10.15 0.67
C GLU A 158 6.40 9.86 1.50
N VAL A 159 6.57 9.12 2.60
CA VAL A 159 5.51 8.85 3.59
C VAL A 159 5.83 9.62 4.86
N ASN A 160 5.14 10.75 5.04
CA ASN A 160 5.38 11.69 6.16
C ASN A 160 4.27 11.66 7.22
N ASN A 161 3.13 11.00 6.95
CA ASN A 161 2.02 10.86 7.89
C ASN A 161 2.01 9.47 8.52
N ASP A 162 1.08 9.26 9.45
CA ASP A 162 0.81 7.95 10.04
C ASP A 162 0.55 6.90 8.94
N PHE A 163 1.07 5.69 9.16
CA PHE A 163 0.95 4.60 8.20
C PHE A 163 0.62 3.28 8.88
N VAL A 164 0.00 2.39 8.12
CA VAL A 164 -0.28 1.01 8.53
C VAL A 164 0.54 0.07 7.66
N MET A 165 1.43 -0.70 8.29
CA MET A 165 2.16 -1.78 7.64
C MET A 165 1.30 -3.04 7.68
N VAL A 166 0.87 -3.51 6.51
CA VAL A 166 0.00 -4.67 6.36
C VAL A 166 0.78 -5.86 5.81
N LYS A 167 0.53 -7.05 6.33
CA LYS A 167 1.14 -8.30 5.86
C LYS A 167 0.74 -8.60 4.40
N GLY A 168 1.75 -8.78 3.55
CA GLY A 168 1.59 -9.29 2.18
C GLY A 168 1.18 -8.21 1.18
N CYS A 169 0.65 -8.64 0.03
CA CYS A 169 0.15 -7.73 -0.98
C CYS A 169 -1.26 -7.23 -0.65
N VAL A 170 -1.61 -6.09 -1.25
CA VAL A 170 -2.93 -5.49 -1.19
C VAL A 170 -3.37 -5.10 -2.60
N LEU A 171 -4.66 -5.22 -2.87
CA LEU A 171 -5.27 -4.83 -4.13
C LEU A 171 -5.01 -3.35 -4.50
N GLY A 172 -4.95 -3.10 -5.81
CA GLY A 172 -4.90 -1.75 -6.36
C GLY A 172 -3.54 -1.32 -6.89
N THR A 173 -3.46 -0.06 -7.30
CA THR A 173 -2.22 0.59 -7.73
C THR A 173 -1.65 1.43 -6.60
N ARG A 174 -0.36 1.80 -6.68
CA ARG A 174 0.20 2.85 -5.82
C ARG A 174 -0.67 4.11 -5.93
N LYS A 175 -0.75 4.89 -4.84
CA LYS A 175 -1.61 6.09 -4.70
C LYS A 175 -3.12 5.84 -4.70
N ARG A 176 -3.57 4.58 -4.69
CA ARG A 176 -5.01 4.28 -4.63
C ARG A 176 -5.52 4.40 -3.20
N VAL A 177 -6.67 5.04 -3.04
CA VAL A 177 -7.42 5.04 -1.78
C VAL A 177 -7.91 3.62 -1.49
N LEU A 178 -7.71 3.18 -0.25
CA LEU A 178 -8.14 1.88 0.24
C LEU A 178 -8.92 2.10 1.53
N THR A 179 -9.97 1.30 1.71
CA THR A 179 -10.78 1.32 2.92
C THR A 179 -10.36 0.15 3.80
N LEU A 180 -9.89 0.46 5.00
CA LEU A 180 -9.59 -0.54 6.02
C LEU A 180 -10.82 -0.72 6.89
N ARG A 181 -11.22 -1.96 7.14
CA ARG A 181 -12.37 -2.30 7.97
C ARG A 181 -11.91 -3.28 9.05
N LYS A 182 -12.48 -3.18 10.26
CA LYS A 182 -12.35 -4.26 11.24
C LYS A 182 -12.90 -5.56 10.66
N SER A 183 -12.28 -6.67 11.04
CA SER A 183 -12.71 -7.98 10.57
C SER A 183 -14.17 -8.26 10.98
N LEU A 184 -14.92 -8.92 10.11
CA LEU A 184 -16.25 -9.43 10.43
C LEU A 184 -16.21 -10.81 11.12
N LEU A 185 -15.02 -11.43 11.17
CA LEU A 185 -14.84 -12.77 11.70
C LEU A 185 -14.23 -12.69 13.10
N VAL A 186 -14.67 -13.60 13.98
CA VAL A 186 -13.97 -13.85 15.25
C VAL A 186 -12.73 -14.69 14.94
N HIS A 187 -11.56 -14.16 15.29
CA HIS A 187 -10.29 -14.83 15.03
C HIS A 187 -9.86 -15.68 16.24
N THR A 188 -9.79 -17.00 16.04
CA THR A 188 -9.37 -17.95 17.09
C THR A 188 -8.05 -18.64 16.77
N SER A 189 -7.60 -18.61 15.51
CA SER A 189 -6.36 -19.30 15.11
C SER A 189 -5.12 -18.65 15.74
N ARG A 190 -4.15 -19.48 16.16
CA ARG A 190 -2.86 -19.01 16.73
C ARG A 190 -2.16 -17.99 15.83
N LYS A 191 -2.15 -18.23 14.51
CA LYS A 191 -1.57 -17.32 13.51
C LYS A 191 -2.26 -15.95 13.47
N ALA A 192 -3.58 -15.91 13.70
CA ALA A 192 -4.34 -14.66 13.70
C ALA A 192 -4.17 -13.88 15.01
N LEU A 193 -3.90 -14.55 16.13
CA LEU A 193 -3.71 -13.93 17.45
C LEU A 193 -2.24 -13.64 17.79
N GLU A 194 -1.31 -14.11 16.96
CA GLU A 194 0.14 -13.90 17.14
C GLU A 194 0.50 -12.41 17.27
N ALA A 195 1.23 -12.06 18.33
CA ALA A 195 1.80 -10.72 18.49
C ALA A 195 3.01 -10.57 17.55
N VAL A 196 2.99 -9.52 16.72
CA VAL A 196 4.03 -9.28 15.72
C VAL A 196 5.04 -8.28 16.27
N GLU A 197 6.27 -8.75 16.46
CA GLU A 197 7.44 -7.91 16.73
C GLU A 197 8.39 -7.94 15.53
N LEU A 198 8.65 -6.77 14.94
CA LEU A 198 9.54 -6.63 13.79
C LEU A 198 10.98 -6.44 14.30
N LYS A 199 11.92 -7.24 13.78
CA LYS A 199 13.35 -7.11 14.09
C LYS A 199 14.11 -6.20 13.15
N PHE A 200 13.61 -6.03 11.93
CA PHE A 200 14.26 -5.25 10.90
C PHE A 200 13.24 -4.80 9.85
N ILE A 201 13.42 -3.58 9.34
CA ILE A 201 12.64 -3.03 8.23
C ILE A 201 13.63 -2.57 7.17
N ASP A 202 13.44 -3.08 5.95
CA ASP A 202 14.29 -2.76 4.82
C ASP A 202 13.89 -1.42 4.17
N THR A 203 14.80 -0.47 4.19
CA THR A 203 14.68 0.89 3.64
C THR A 203 15.61 1.13 2.45
N THR A 204 16.17 0.06 1.87
CA THR A 204 16.93 0.13 0.61
C THR A 204 16.11 0.72 -0.53
N SER A 205 16.81 1.35 -1.48
CA SER A 205 16.18 1.87 -2.71
C SER A 205 15.34 0.81 -3.41
N LYS A 206 14.11 1.19 -3.77
CA LYS A 206 13.20 0.37 -4.61
C LYS A 206 13.24 0.78 -6.08
N PHE A 207 14.10 1.73 -6.43
CA PHE A 207 14.40 2.12 -7.80
C PHE A 207 15.73 1.48 -8.21
N GLY A 208 15.64 0.32 -8.88
CA GLY A 208 16.79 -0.54 -9.16
C GLY A 208 17.12 -1.50 -8.00
N HIS A 209 18.39 -1.85 -7.87
CA HIS A 209 18.90 -2.71 -6.79
C HIS A 209 19.50 -1.85 -5.68
N GLY A 210 18.83 -1.77 -4.52
CA GLY A 210 19.32 -1.02 -3.38
C GLY A 210 20.27 -1.84 -2.51
N CYS A 211 21.47 -1.32 -2.25
CA CYS A 211 22.49 -2.00 -1.44
C CYS A 211 22.64 -1.45 -0.02
N PHE A 212 22.14 -0.24 0.25
CA PHE A 212 22.32 0.46 1.52
C PHE A 212 20.96 0.80 2.13
N GLN A 213 20.85 0.74 3.45
CA GLN A 213 19.64 1.08 4.20
C GLN A 213 19.50 2.60 4.38
N THR A 214 20.62 3.29 4.61
CA THR A 214 20.63 4.73 4.84
C THR A 214 21.60 5.47 3.91
N ALA A 215 21.37 6.78 3.76
CA ALA A 215 22.28 7.63 2.98
C ALA A 215 23.63 7.83 3.69
N GLN A 216 23.64 7.76 5.02
CA GLN A 216 24.84 7.83 5.84
C GLN A 216 25.71 6.59 5.64
N GLU A 217 25.11 5.39 5.71
CA GLU A 217 25.77 4.11 5.42
C GLU A 217 26.39 4.11 4.01
N LYS A 218 25.61 4.54 3.00
CA LYS A 218 26.12 4.68 1.62
C LYS A 218 27.31 5.64 1.55
N ARG A 219 27.25 6.77 2.24
CA ARG A 219 28.34 7.77 2.23
C ARG A 219 29.58 7.22 2.93
N ALA A 220 29.41 6.54 4.05
CA ALA A 220 30.51 5.89 4.77
C ALA A 220 31.20 4.84 3.91
N PHE A 221 30.43 4.00 3.21
CA PHE A 221 30.98 2.98 2.32
C PHE A 221 31.66 3.56 1.08
N MET A 222 31.04 4.53 0.40
CA MET A 222 31.58 5.07 -0.86
C MET A 222 32.71 6.09 -0.67
N GLY A 223 32.88 6.63 0.54
CA GLY A 223 33.84 7.68 0.83
C GLY A 223 33.58 9.01 0.10
N PRO A 224 34.55 9.95 0.16
CA PRO A 224 34.47 11.22 -0.54
C PRO A 224 34.45 11.03 -2.07
N GLN A 225 33.46 11.62 -2.74
CA GLN A 225 33.34 11.62 -4.19
C GLN A 225 33.64 13.00 -4.76
N LYS A 226 33.99 13.09 -6.05
CA LYS A 226 34.27 14.35 -6.76
C LYS A 226 33.24 15.46 -6.47
N LYS A 227 31.94 15.15 -6.55
CA LYS A 227 30.86 16.12 -6.29
C LYS A 227 30.84 16.67 -4.86
N HIS A 228 31.33 15.91 -3.88
CA HIS A 228 31.41 16.35 -2.49
C HIS A 228 32.57 17.32 -2.30
N LEU A 229 33.71 17.06 -2.95
CA LEU A 229 34.88 17.94 -2.93
C LEU A 229 34.61 19.27 -3.66
N LEU A 230 33.90 19.23 -4.80
CA LEU A 230 33.53 20.43 -5.53
C LEU A 230 32.57 21.34 -4.76
N LYS A 231 31.62 20.75 -4.01
CA LYS A 231 30.67 21.52 -3.19
C LYS A 231 31.33 22.17 -1.96
N GLY A 232 32.50 21.71 -1.55
CA GLY A 232 33.26 22.25 -0.42
C GLY A 232 34.27 23.34 -0.82
N LYS A 233 34.47 23.60 -2.12
CA LYS A 233 35.28 24.74 -2.55
C LYS A 233 34.45 26.01 -2.38
N PRO A 234 34.92 27.05 -1.67
CA PRO A 234 34.29 28.35 -1.73
C PRO A 234 34.30 28.82 -3.18
N GLU A 235 33.20 29.40 -3.64
CA GLU A 235 33.17 30.10 -4.93
C GLU A 235 34.27 31.16 -4.88
N THR A 236 35.34 30.95 -5.65
CA THR A 236 36.35 31.99 -5.86
C THR A 236 35.61 33.15 -6.53
N SER A 237 35.40 34.22 -5.77
CA SER A 237 35.01 35.52 -6.29
C SER A 237 36.01 35.88 -7.38
N GLU A 238 35.59 35.80 -8.63
CA GLU A 238 36.29 36.42 -9.75
C GLU A 238 36.21 37.93 -9.51
N GLU A 239 37.28 38.50 -8.96
CA GLU A 239 37.53 39.93 -8.96
C GLU A 239 37.74 40.38 -10.41
N LEU A 240 36.94 41.36 -10.84
CA LEU A 240 37.19 42.21 -12.01
C LEU A 240 38.19 43.32 -11.64
#